data_AF-A0A166M7S5-F1
#
_entry.id   AF-A0A166M7S5-F1
#
_cell.length_a   1.000
_cell.length_b   1.000
_cell.length_c   1.000
_cell.angle_alpha   90.00
_cell.angle_beta   90.00
_cell.angle_gamma   90.00
#
_symmetry.space_group_name_H-M   'P 1'
#
loop_
_entity.id
_entity.type
_entity.pdbx_description
1 polymer ?
#
loop_
_entity_poly.entity_id
_entity_poly.type
_entity_poly.pdbx_seq_one_letter_code
_entity_poly.pdbx_strand_id
1 'polypeptide(L)'
;MPVQPNVHPERKTTQGEHSEIHHPPDADQKERKPVPDTGWKGPIPSADGGEGEEDYMNKPPYHWESDKFVAKYTRISLICVSVAFEVHGDPVDAKHCHCKSCQKMHGTYLSPPTGAPFQWAVIFPKTSVRLIKNENDSLHFYSTSIKTSSKHHVPCKVSCNICRSPLFDEGRNTVLAYPSCFDFRDGKVPMDFQPTAHIFYSERVMEVPDGIPKWEGHKGTSNLMQELSNDEGKLPKYKGEV
;
A
#
# COMPACT_ATOMS: atom_id res chain seq x y z
N MET A 1 8.12 24.30 -2.29
CA MET A 1 7.24 24.68 -1.17
C MET A 1 6.66 23.42 -0.55
N PRO A 2 6.52 23.31 0.78
CA PRO A 2 5.80 22.21 1.40
C PRO A 2 4.34 22.18 0.90
N VAL A 3 3.81 20.99 0.67
CA VAL A 3 2.39 20.81 0.30
C VAL A 3 1.57 21.27 1.50
N GLN A 4 0.57 22.11 1.25
CA GLN A 4 -0.34 22.59 2.27
C GLN A 4 -1.60 21.72 2.22
N PRO A 5 -2.03 21.11 3.33
CA PRO A 5 -3.24 20.30 3.33
C PRO A 5 -4.46 21.16 2.95
N ASN A 6 -5.34 20.59 2.15
CA ASN A 6 -6.61 21.22 1.81
C ASN A 6 -7.55 21.13 3.02
N VAL A 7 -7.84 22.28 3.63
CA VAL A 7 -8.69 22.43 4.81
C VAL A 7 -9.84 23.37 4.47
N HIS A 8 -11.08 22.97 4.79
CA HIS A 8 -12.27 23.79 4.57
C HIS A 8 -12.27 25.03 5.49
N PRO A 9 -12.64 26.25 5.01
CA PRO A 9 -12.59 27.47 5.83
C PRO A 9 -13.43 27.43 7.09
N GLU A 10 -14.51 26.65 7.08
CA GLU A 10 -15.45 26.54 8.20
C GLU A 10 -15.11 25.38 9.13
N ARG A 11 -14.01 24.68 8.87
CA ARG A 11 -13.54 23.63 9.77
C ARG A 11 -13.06 24.28 11.06
N LYS A 12 -13.69 23.91 12.18
CA LYS A 12 -13.22 24.28 13.52
C LYS A 12 -11.85 23.63 13.74
N THR A 13 -10.81 24.44 13.92
CA THR A 13 -9.47 24.00 14.33
C THR A 13 -9.47 23.81 15.84
N THR A 14 -9.87 22.64 16.31
CA THR A 14 -9.56 22.24 17.69
C THR A 14 -8.18 21.62 17.69
N GLN A 15 -7.30 22.04 18.61
CA GLN A 15 -6.12 21.25 18.96
C GLN A 15 -6.61 19.91 19.50
N GLY A 16 -6.64 18.90 18.63
CA GLY A 16 -6.70 17.52 19.08
C GLY A 16 -5.29 17.13 19.51
N GLU A 17 -5.15 16.52 20.68
CA GLU A 17 -3.98 15.69 20.95
C GLU A 17 -3.87 14.65 19.81
N HIS A 18 -2.65 14.18 19.53
CA HIS A 18 -2.47 13.04 18.62
C HIS A 18 -3.46 11.93 19.04
N SER A 19 -3.96 11.12 18.10
CA SER A 19 -4.87 10.04 18.47
C SER A 19 -4.23 9.21 19.60
N GLU A 20 -4.72 9.38 20.83
CA GLU A 20 -4.35 8.54 21.98
C GLU A 20 -4.95 7.14 21.83
N ILE A 21 -5.91 7.02 20.91
CA ILE A 21 -6.48 5.74 20.49
C ILE A 21 -5.43 5.06 19.62
N HIS A 22 -4.69 4.13 20.23
CA HIS A 22 -3.94 3.15 19.46
C HIS A 22 -4.87 2.50 18.44
N HIS A 23 -4.47 2.47 17.16
CA HIS A 23 -5.22 1.74 16.13
C HIS A 23 -4.37 0.59 15.58
N PRO A 24 -4.88 -0.66 15.62
CA PRO A 24 -6.16 -1.05 16.24
C PRO A 24 -6.17 -0.78 17.77
N PRO A 25 -7.35 -0.52 18.39
CA PRO A 25 -7.51 -0.35 19.84
C PRO A 25 -6.80 -1.46 20.62
N ASP A 26 -6.39 -1.24 21.88
CA ASP A 26 -5.67 -2.27 22.65
C ASP A 26 -6.39 -3.63 22.70
N ALA A 27 -7.72 -3.62 22.72
CA ALA A 27 -8.55 -4.83 22.64
C ALA A 27 -8.46 -5.57 21.28
N ASP A 28 -8.08 -4.85 20.22
CA ASP A 28 -7.96 -5.30 18.84
C ASP A 28 -6.48 -5.43 18.41
N GLN A 29 -5.51 -5.06 19.27
CA GLN A 29 -4.09 -5.26 19.03
C GLN A 29 -3.77 -6.75 19.05
N LYS A 30 -3.70 -7.33 17.86
CA LYS A 30 -3.07 -8.64 17.67
C LYS A 30 -1.56 -8.46 17.85
N GLU A 31 -0.91 -9.34 18.61
CA GLU A 31 0.55 -9.50 18.57
C GLU A 31 1.02 -9.58 17.09
N ARG A 32 2.28 -9.19 16.81
CA ARG A 32 2.85 -9.29 15.46
C ARG A 32 2.49 -10.66 14.89
N LYS A 33 1.63 -10.67 13.86
CA LYS A 33 1.14 -11.92 13.28
C LYS A 33 2.34 -12.74 12.83
N PRO A 34 2.44 -14.01 13.22
CA PRO A 34 3.51 -14.85 12.74
C PRO A 34 3.43 -14.95 11.21
N VAL A 35 4.58 -15.00 10.56
CA VAL A 35 4.66 -15.31 9.13
C VAL A 35 4.06 -16.72 8.95
N PRO A 36 3.05 -16.91 8.08
CA PRO A 36 2.47 -18.24 7.86
C PRO A 36 3.54 -19.18 7.30
N ASP A 37 3.53 -20.44 7.74
CA ASP A 37 4.36 -21.48 7.15
C ASP A 37 3.80 -21.83 5.77
N THR A 38 4.44 -21.29 4.74
CA THR A 38 4.04 -21.52 3.37
C THR A 38 4.79 -22.69 2.72
N GLY A 39 5.72 -23.33 3.45
CA GLY A 39 6.56 -24.43 2.98
C GLY A 39 7.77 -24.01 2.15
N TRP A 40 7.98 -22.70 1.93
CA TRP A 40 9.22 -22.19 1.35
C TRP A 40 10.42 -22.44 2.28
N LYS A 41 11.46 -23.11 1.77
CA LYS A 41 12.67 -23.46 2.55
C LYS A 41 13.92 -22.67 2.14
N GLY A 42 13.84 -21.91 1.04
CA GLY A 42 14.96 -21.12 0.54
C GLY A 42 15.14 -19.80 1.31
N PRO A 43 16.21 -19.04 1.01
CA PRO A 43 16.30 -17.65 1.44
C PRO A 43 15.15 -16.82 0.83
N ILE A 44 14.83 -15.69 1.44
CA ILE A 44 13.85 -14.76 0.85
C ILE A 44 14.45 -14.14 -0.42
N PRO A 45 13.82 -14.30 -1.59
CA PRO A 45 14.35 -13.76 -2.84
C PRO A 45 14.46 -12.23 -2.77
N SER A 46 15.49 -11.66 -3.38
CA SER A 46 15.75 -10.22 -3.48
C SER A 46 15.83 -9.50 -2.12
N ALA A 47 16.22 -10.21 -1.05
CA ALA A 47 16.33 -9.63 0.29
C ALA A 47 17.36 -8.48 0.37
N ASP A 48 18.41 -8.53 -0.45
CA ASP A 48 19.41 -7.46 -0.56
C ASP A 48 18.94 -6.26 -1.39
N GLY A 49 17.84 -6.43 -2.14
CA GLY A 49 17.36 -5.47 -3.14
C GLY A 49 18.26 -5.40 -4.38
N GLY A 50 17.98 -4.42 -5.24
CA GLY A 50 18.70 -4.26 -6.51
C GLY A 50 18.19 -5.20 -7.60
N GLU A 51 19.00 -5.39 -8.63
CA GLU A 51 18.70 -6.21 -9.82
C GLU A 51 19.38 -7.58 -9.83
N GLY A 52 20.02 -7.97 -8.72
CA GLY A 52 20.88 -9.16 -8.65
C GLY A 52 20.15 -10.49 -8.49
N GLU A 53 18.82 -10.49 -8.31
CA GLU A 53 18.06 -11.74 -8.17
C GLU A 53 17.85 -12.40 -9.54
N GLU A 54 18.72 -13.35 -9.86
CA GLU A 54 18.56 -14.19 -11.05
C GLU A 54 17.32 -15.08 -10.91
N ASP A 55 16.65 -15.34 -12.04
CA ASP A 55 15.49 -16.23 -12.09
C ASP A 55 14.36 -15.87 -11.09
N TYR A 56 14.21 -14.57 -10.79
CA TYR A 56 13.23 -14.08 -9.82
C TYR A 56 11.79 -14.53 -10.13
N MET A 57 11.45 -14.74 -11.41
CA MET A 57 10.12 -15.18 -11.84
C MET A 57 9.76 -16.59 -11.36
N ASN A 58 10.74 -17.44 -11.06
CA ASN A 58 10.56 -18.79 -10.52
C ASN A 58 10.78 -18.84 -8.99
N LYS A 59 10.63 -17.70 -8.33
CA LYS A 59 10.79 -17.54 -6.88
C LYS A 59 9.66 -16.66 -6.32
N PRO A 60 9.37 -16.72 -5.00
CA PRO A 60 8.41 -15.80 -4.38
C PRO A 60 8.71 -14.32 -4.64
N PRO A 61 7.71 -13.47 -4.96
CA PRO A 61 6.27 -13.71 -4.92
C PRO A 61 5.65 -14.20 -6.26
N TYR A 62 6.48 -14.63 -7.21
CA TYR A 62 6.05 -15.04 -8.55
C TYR A 62 5.69 -16.52 -8.55
N HIS A 63 6.46 -17.39 -9.20
CA HIS A 63 6.13 -18.80 -9.28
C HIS A 63 6.90 -19.63 -8.23
N TRP A 64 6.20 -20.49 -7.50
CA TRP A 64 6.77 -21.52 -6.63
C TRP A 64 5.65 -22.46 -6.13
N GLU A 65 6.00 -23.65 -5.63
CA GLU A 65 5.03 -24.66 -5.21
C GLU A 65 5.34 -25.23 -3.82
N SER A 66 4.28 -25.52 -3.06
CA SER A 66 4.33 -26.29 -1.82
C SER A 66 2.94 -26.83 -1.50
N ASP A 67 2.92 -28.02 -0.90
CA ASP A 67 1.76 -28.65 -0.25
C ASP A 67 1.19 -27.83 0.92
N LYS A 68 1.99 -26.98 1.56
CA LYS A 68 1.58 -26.11 2.67
C LYS A 68 0.95 -24.79 2.21
N PHE A 69 1.04 -24.43 0.93
CA PHE A 69 0.48 -23.18 0.45
C PHE A 69 -1.03 -23.28 0.25
N VAL A 70 -1.79 -22.61 1.10
CA VAL A 70 -3.27 -22.56 1.02
C VAL A 70 -3.72 -21.15 0.70
N ALA A 71 -4.20 -20.94 -0.53
CA ALA A 71 -4.70 -19.64 -0.97
C ALA A 71 -5.96 -19.24 -0.19
N LYS A 72 -5.84 -18.21 0.65
CA LYS A 72 -6.98 -17.55 1.32
C LYS A 72 -7.65 -16.55 0.38
N TYR A 73 -6.84 -15.77 -0.34
CA TYR A 73 -7.30 -14.83 -1.35
C TYR A 73 -6.91 -15.36 -2.73
N THR A 74 -7.89 -15.90 -3.45
CA THR A 74 -7.65 -16.66 -4.70
C THR A 74 -7.46 -15.78 -5.93
N ARG A 75 -7.69 -14.46 -5.81
CA ARG A 75 -7.56 -13.53 -6.93
C ARG A 75 -7.25 -12.12 -6.46
N ILE A 76 -6.00 -11.72 -6.69
CA ILE A 76 -5.57 -10.32 -6.82
C ILE A 76 -5.39 -10.08 -8.30
N SER A 77 -6.27 -9.30 -8.92
CA SER A 77 -6.21 -9.06 -10.36
C SER A 77 -6.56 -7.63 -10.71
N LEU A 78 -6.13 -7.23 -11.91
CA LEU A 78 -6.40 -5.92 -12.46
C LEU A 78 -7.68 -5.92 -13.30
N ILE A 79 -8.10 -4.73 -13.74
CA ILE A 79 -9.30 -4.54 -14.57
C ILE A 79 -9.30 -5.47 -15.80
N CYS A 80 -8.15 -5.63 -16.47
CA CYS A 80 -8.06 -6.50 -17.65
C CYS A 80 -7.89 -7.99 -17.34
N VAL A 81 -7.63 -8.36 -16.09
CA VAL A 81 -7.48 -9.76 -15.63
C VAL A 81 -6.33 -10.53 -16.30
N SER A 82 -5.46 -9.85 -17.07
CA SER A 82 -4.32 -10.48 -17.75
C SER A 82 -3.23 -10.93 -16.77
N VAL A 83 -3.17 -10.30 -15.60
CA VAL A 83 -2.28 -10.69 -14.51
C VAL A 83 -3.13 -11.00 -13.27
N ALA A 84 -2.85 -12.12 -12.63
CA ALA A 84 -3.50 -12.49 -11.38
C ALA A 84 -2.52 -13.20 -10.42
N PHE A 85 -2.68 -12.91 -9.14
CA PHE A 85 -1.98 -13.55 -8.04
C PHE A 85 -2.97 -14.16 -7.06
N GLU A 86 -2.47 -15.08 -6.23
CA GLU A 86 -3.16 -15.59 -5.06
C GLU A 86 -2.29 -15.41 -3.82
N VAL A 87 -2.93 -15.42 -2.64
CA VAL A 87 -2.27 -15.14 -1.37
C VAL A 87 -2.67 -16.11 -0.28
N HIS A 88 -1.67 -16.63 0.42
CA HIS A 88 -1.78 -17.47 1.60
C HIS A 88 -1.69 -16.63 2.88
N GLY A 89 -2.70 -16.77 3.73
CA GLY A 89 -2.75 -16.18 5.06
C GLY A 89 -3.30 -14.76 5.07
N ASP A 90 -3.28 -14.14 6.24
CA ASP A 90 -3.70 -12.76 6.45
C ASP A 90 -2.52 -11.79 6.35
N PRO A 91 -2.78 -10.52 6.00
CA PRO A 91 -1.72 -9.52 5.97
C PRO A 91 -1.14 -9.34 7.37
N VAL A 92 0.17 -9.15 7.42
CA VAL A 92 0.91 -8.92 8.67
C VAL A 92 0.68 -7.50 9.20
N ASP A 93 0.36 -6.55 8.32
CA ASP A 93 0.08 -5.15 8.65
C ASP A 93 -0.58 -4.44 7.44
N ALA A 94 -1.16 -3.27 7.67
CA ALA A 94 -1.73 -2.43 6.62
C ALA A 94 -1.51 -0.94 6.94
N LYS A 95 -1.31 -0.11 5.91
CA LYS A 95 -0.94 1.30 6.08
C LYS A 95 -1.55 2.20 5.02
N HIS A 96 -1.78 3.46 5.40
CA HIS A 96 -1.97 4.56 4.47
C HIS A 96 -0.65 5.30 4.26
N CYS A 97 -0.14 5.33 3.02
CA CYS A 97 1.09 6.04 2.67
C CYS A 97 0.78 7.36 1.98
N HIS A 98 1.30 8.45 2.53
CA HIS A 98 1.08 9.82 2.06
C HIS A 98 2.27 10.39 1.29
N CYS A 99 3.30 9.60 0.97
CA CYS A 99 4.45 10.15 0.27
C CYS A 99 4.08 10.58 -1.17
N LYS A 100 4.73 11.63 -1.68
CA LYS A 100 4.48 12.19 -3.02
C LYS A 100 4.60 11.17 -4.14
N SER A 101 5.50 10.19 -4.00
CA SER A 101 5.66 9.15 -5.02
C SER A 101 4.40 8.28 -5.11
N CYS A 102 3.85 7.87 -3.96
CA CYS A 102 2.63 7.08 -3.89
C CYS A 102 1.42 7.90 -4.37
N GLN A 103 1.29 9.16 -3.93
CA GLN A 103 0.21 10.05 -4.39
C GLN A 103 0.18 10.17 -5.93
N LYS A 104 1.33 10.42 -6.55
CA LYS A 104 1.44 10.56 -8.01
C LYS A 104 1.18 9.26 -8.76
N MET A 105 1.74 8.14 -8.29
CA MET A 105 1.66 6.84 -8.97
C MET A 105 0.25 6.25 -8.93
N HIS A 106 -0.53 6.56 -7.88
CA HIS A 106 -1.89 6.05 -7.70
C HIS A 106 -2.97 7.01 -8.20
N GLY A 107 -2.60 8.21 -8.66
CA GLY A 107 -3.54 9.18 -9.21
C GLY A 107 -3.71 9.11 -10.71
N THR A 108 -4.55 10.00 -11.22
CA THR A 108 -4.75 10.16 -12.67
C THR A 108 -3.85 11.28 -13.20
N TYR A 109 -3.26 11.07 -14.38
CA TYR A 109 -2.38 12.03 -15.04
C TYR A 109 -3.13 13.17 -15.75
N LEU A 110 -4.37 13.49 -15.36
CA LEU A 110 -5.07 14.64 -15.92
C LEU A 110 -4.61 15.91 -15.19
N SER A 111 -4.30 16.95 -15.95
CA SER A 111 -3.80 18.23 -15.44
C SER A 111 -4.96 19.08 -14.87
N PRO A 112 -4.83 19.68 -13.67
CA PRO A 112 -3.69 19.57 -12.76
C PRO A 112 -3.64 18.17 -12.11
N PRO A 113 -2.43 17.58 -11.92
CA PRO A 113 -2.29 16.20 -11.46
C PRO A 113 -3.00 16.02 -10.12
N THR A 114 -4.13 15.33 -10.15
CA THR A 114 -4.81 14.86 -8.94
C THR A 114 -4.31 13.46 -8.66
N GLY A 115 -3.22 13.42 -7.89
CA GLY A 115 -2.75 12.22 -7.20
C GLY A 115 -3.87 11.60 -6.36
N ALA A 116 -3.79 10.30 -6.07
CA ALA A 116 -4.59 9.78 -4.95
C ALA A 116 -4.10 10.45 -3.66
N PRO A 117 -4.98 10.87 -2.73
CA PRO A 117 -4.56 11.54 -1.49
C PRO A 117 -3.55 10.72 -0.67
N PHE A 118 -3.68 9.40 -0.74
CA PHE A 118 -2.77 8.42 -0.16
C PHE A 118 -2.95 7.06 -0.85
N GLN A 119 -1.97 6.19 -0.68
CA GLN A 119 -2.05 4.78 -1.05
C GLN A 119 -2.47 3.95 0.17
N TRP A 120 -3.40 3.02 -0.01
CA TRP A 120 -3.67 1.97 0.98
C TRP A 120 -2.93 0.69 0.57
N ALA A 121 -2.02 0.21 1.43
CA ALA A 121 -1.27 -1.02 1.21
C ALA A 121 -1.47 -2.01 2.35
N VAL A 122 -1.69 -3.26 1.98
CA VAL A 122 -1.70 -4.43 2.88
C VAL A 122 -0.43 -5.25 2.65
N ILE A 123 0.22 -5.62 3.74
CA ILE A 123 1.58 -6.16 3.74
C ILE A 123 1.52 -7.67 3.90
N PHE A 124 2.09 -8.40 2.95
CA PHE A 124 2.24 -9.84 2.99
C PHE A 124 3.72 -10.22 2.90
N PRO A 125 4.16 -11.31 3.54
CA PRO A 125 5.46 -11.94 3.23
C PRO A 125 5.56 -12.29 1.74
N LYS A 126 6.74 -12.20 1.12
CA LYS A 126 6.90 -12.60 -0.30
C LYS A 126 6.46 -14.04 -0.54
N THR A 127 6.78 -14.92 0.41
CA THR A 127 6.43 -16.34 0.40
C THR A 127 4.95 -16.61 0.60
N SER A 128 4.13 -15.60 0.90
CA SER A 128 2.67 -15.73 0.96
C SER A 128 1.99 -15.42 -0.37
N VAL A 129 2.72 -14.93 -1.38
CA VAL A 129 2.15 -14.47 -2.64
C VAL A 129 2.64 -15.36 -3.78
N ARG A 130 1.75 -15.68 -4.73
CA ARG A 130 2.07 -16.47 -5.90
C ARG A 130 1.36 -15.96 -7.15
N LEU A 131 2.09 -15.84 -8.25
CA LEU A 131 1.57 -15.54 -9.58
C LEU A 131 0.84 -16.77 -10.13
N ILE A 132 -0.43 -16.59 -10.49
CA ILE A 132 -1.27 -17.66 -11.09
C ILE A 132 -1.57 -17.41 -12.56
N LYS A 133 -1.39 -16.17 -13.04
CA LYS A 133 -1.67 -15.80 -14.43
C LYS A 133 -0.82 -14.60 -14.84
N ASN A 134 -0.16 -14.71 -16.00
CA ASN A 134 0.58 -13.63 -16.65
C ASN A 134 0.46 -13.77 -18.17
N GLU A 135 -0.67 -13.33 -18.74
CA GLU A 135 -0.89 -13.38 -20.19
C GLU A 135 0.10 -12.46 -20.90
N ASN A 136 0.72 -12.96 -21.97
CA ASN A 136 1.61 -12.20 -22.87
C ASN A 136 2.71 -11.42 -22.13
N ASP A 137 3.23 -11.96 -21.02
CA ASP A 137 4.23 -11.29 -20.19
C ASP A 137 3.86 -9.85 -19.81
N SER A 138 2.59 -9.67 -19.45
CA SER A 138 2.01 -8.36 -19.15
C SER A 138 2.49 -7.72 -17.84
N LEU A 139 3.32 -8.40 -17.04
CA LEU A 139 3.91 -7.81 -15.85
C LEU A 139 4.90 -6.69 -16.19
N HIS A 140 4.81 -5.58 -15.47
CA HIS A 140 5.68 -4.43 -15.62
C HIS A 140 6.28 -4.05 -14.27
N PHE A 141 7.58 -3.74 -14.27
CA PHE A 141 8.33 -3.33 -13.10
C PHE A 141 8.81 -1.90 -13.25
N TYR A 142 8.68 -1.10 -12.20
CA TYR A 142 9.26 0.24 -12.15
C TYR A 142 9.91 0.50 -10.80
N SER A 143 11.20 0.83 -10.80
CA SER A 143 11.87 1.26 -9.57
C SER A 143 11.87 2.77 -9.46
N THR A 144 11.34 3.29 -8.35
CA THR A 144 11.39 4.72 -8.03
C THR A 144 12.78 5.17 -7.60
N SER A 145 13.64 4.26 -7.11
CA SER A 145 14.99 4.60 -6.64
C SER A 145 15.94 4.89 -7.79
N ILE A 146 15.88 4.08 -8.86
CA ILE A 146 16.71 4.22 -10.06
C ILE A 146 15.95 4.81 -11.25
N LYS A 147 14.65 5.10 -11.08
CA LYS A 147 13.77 5.75 -12.07
C LYS A 147 13.76 5.07 -13.44
N THR A 148 13.82 3.75 -13.47
CA THR A 148 13.79 2.96 -14.71
C THR A 148 12.84 1.78 -14.59
N SER A 149 12.32 1.36 -15.75
CA SER A 149 11.46 0.19 -15.95
C SER A 149 12.17 -0.97 -16.66
N SER A 150 13.46 -0.86 -16.93
CA SER A 150 14.17 -1.79 -17.81
C SER A 150 14.38 -3.19 -17.22
N LYS A 151 14.34 -3.35 -15.88
CA LYS A 151 14.62 -4.61 -15.18
C LYS A 151 13.85 -4.70 -13.86
N HIS A 152 13.69 -5.93 -13.37
CA HIS A 152 13.29 -6.19 -11.99
C HIS A 152 14.37 -5.66 -11.04
N HIS A 153 14.04 -4.62 -10.28
CA HIS A 153 14.94 -3.98 -9.33
C HIS A 153 14.20 -3.68 -8.02
N VAL A 154 14.41 -4.52 -7.00
CA VAL A 154 13.68 -4.41 -5.71
C VAL A 154 14.28 -3.32 -4.82
N PRO A 155 13.47 -2.44 -4.19
CA PRO A 155 12.02 -2.38 -4.26
C PRO A 155 11.50 -1.81 -5.60
N CYS A 156 10.46 -2.43 -6.15
CA CYS A 156 9.82 -1.99 -7.38
C CYS A 156 8.29 -1.96 -7.26
N LYS A 157 7.68 -1.16 -8.14
CA LYS A 157 6.25 -1.10 -8.40
C LYS A 157 5.90 -2.16 -9.43
N VAL A 158 4.90 -2.96 -9.17
CA VAL A 158 4.40 -3.99 -10.09
C VAL A 158 3.05 -3.55 -10.67
N SER A 159 2.93 -3.54 -12.00
CA SER A 159 1.73 -3.11 -12.72
C SER A 159 1.52 -3.91 -14.00
N CYS A 160 0.39 -3.68 -14.71
CA CYS A 160 0.15 -4.27 -16.04
C CYS A 160 0.73 -3.42 -17.17
N ASN A 161 1.24 -4.06 -18.21
CA ASN A 161 1.51 -3.42 -19.49
C ASN A 161 0.26 -3.16 -20.34
N ILE A 162 -0.84 -3.89 -20.10
CA ILE A 162 -2.10 -3.74 -20.86
C ILE A 162 -2.95 -2.60 -20.29
N CYS A 163 -3.47 -2.75 -19.07
CA CYS A 163 -4.38 -1.77 -18.46
C CYS A 163 -3.67 -0.68 -17.64
N ARG A 164 -2.34 -0.77 -17.44
CA ARG A 164 -1.54 0.15 -16.62
C ARG A 164 -1.91 0.24 -15.14
N SER A 165 -2.89 -0.56 -14.67
CA SER A 165 -3.28 -0.57 -13.27
C SER A 165 -2.14 -1.10 -12.37
N PRO A 166 -1.89 -0.45 -11.23
CA PRO A 166 -0.91 -0.92 -10.25
C PRO A 166 -1.47 -2.11 -9.44
N LEU A 167 -0.63 -3.09 -9.11
CA LEU A 167 -0.99 -4.31 -8.37
C LEU A 167 -0.50 -4.28 -6.92
N PHE A 168 0.81 -4.12 -6.77
CA PHE A 168 1.48 -4.11 -5.49
C PHE A 168 2.89 -3.52 -5.63
N ASP A 169 3.52 -3.22 -4.49
CA ASP A 169 4.97 -3.00 -4.43
C ASP A 169 5.67 -4.29 -4.00
N GLU A 170 6.69 -4.69 -4.72
CA GLU A 170 7.62 -5.71 -4.24
C GLU A 170 8.71 -5.02 -3.44
N GLY A 171 8.75 -5.30 -2.13
CA GLY A 171 9.82 -4.95 -1.23
C GLY A 171 10.88 -6.05 -1.13
N ARG A 172 11.89 -5.81 -0.30
CA ARG A 172 12.97 -6.78 -0.04
C ARG A 172 12.45 -8.07 0.60
N ASN A 173 11.52 -7.95 1.55
CA ASN A 173 11.01 -9.07 2.34
C ASN A 173 9.50 -9.30 2.19
N THR A 174 8.79 -8.29 1.68
CA THR A 174 7.34 -8.23 1.70
C THR A 174 6.78 -7.73 0.38
N VAL A 175 5.53 -8.08 0.12
CA VAL A 175 4.68 -7.52 -0.93
C VAL A 175 3.68 -6.57 -0.27
N LEU A 176 3.56 -5.35 -0.79
CA LEU A 176 2.57 -4.37 -0.35
C LEU A 176 1.46 -4.32 -1.40
N ALA A 177 0.43 -5.16 -1.23
CA ALA A 177 -0.68 -5.27 -2.17
C ALA A 177 -1.76 -4.21 -1.93
N TYR A 178 -2.51 -3.88 -2.98
CA TYR A 178 -3.57 -2.88 -2.91
C TYR A 178 -4.92 -3.58 -2.70
N PRO A 179 -5.68 -3.26 -1.63
CA PRO A 179 -6.97 -3.88 -1.35
C PRO A 179 -7.98 -3.81 -2.50
N SER A 180 -7.93 -2.75 -3.31
CA SER A 180 -8.77 -2.59 -4.49
C SER A 180 -8.53 -3.63 -5.59
N CYS A 181 -7.42 -4.38 -5.55
CA CYS A 181 -7.12 -5.45 -6.49
C CYS A 181 -7.65 -6.82 -6.05
N PHE A 182 -8.15 -6.96 -4.83
CA PHE A 182 -8.66 -8.22 -4.30
C PHE A 182 -10.13 -8.43 -4.67
N ASP A 183 -10.47 -9.67 -5.01
CA ASP A 183 -11.85 -10.11 -5.21
C ASP A 183 -12.46 -10.61 -3.89
N PHE A 184 -13.23 -9.74 -3.22
CA PHE A 184 -13.96 -10.09 -2.00
C PHE A 184 -15.37 -10.56 -2.35
N ARG A 185 -15.66 -11.85 -2.14
CA ARG A 185 -16.93 -12.48 -2.56
C ARG A 185 -18.18 -11.83 -1.99
N ASP A 186 -18.09 -11.26 -0.78
CA ASP A 186 -19.18 -10.57 -0.09
C ASP A 186 -19.13 -9.04 -0.29
N GLY A 187 -18.21 -8.55 -1.11
CA GLY A 187 -17.98 -7.13 -1.39
C GLY A 187 -17.40 -6.34 -0.21
N LYS A 188 -16.96 -7.01 0.86
CA LYS A 188 -16.47 -6.36 2.08
C LYS A 188 -14.98 -6.57 2.24
N VAL A 189 -14.26 -5.47 2.50
CA VAL A 189 -12.85 -5.55 2.84
C VAL A 189 -12.70 -6.15 4.26
N PRO A 190 -11.90 -7.22 4.44
CA PRO A 190 -11.73 -7.85 5.75
C PRO A 190 -11.17 -6.89 6.80
N MET A 191 -11.50 -7.13 8.07
CA MET A 191 -10.97 -6.32 9.18
C MET A 191 -9.43 -6.36 9.27
N ASP A 192 -8.81 -7.46 8.86
CA ASP A 192 -7.35 -7.58 8.85
C ASP A 192 -6.65 -6.64 7.83
N PHE A 193 -7.40 -6.04 6.90
CA PHE A 193 -6.88 -5.08 5.94
C PHE A 193 -6.92 -3.64 6.48
N GLN A 194 -7.55 -3.41 7.64
CA GLN A 194 -7.67 -2.08 8.22
C GLN A 194 -6.28 -1.50 8.56
N PRO A 195 -6.00 -0.26 8.14
CA PRO A 195 -4.68 0.32 8.30
C PRO A 195 -4.37 0.63 9.76
N THR A 196 -3.16 0.31 10.20
CA THR A 196 -2.72 0.52 11.59
C THR A 196 -1.94 1.82 11.78
N ALA A 197 -1.69 2.56 10.70
CA ALA A 197 -0.96 3.83 10.70
C ALA A 197 -1.11 4.57 9.37
N HIS A 198 -1.01 5.89 9.45
CA HIS A 198 -0.63 6.74 8.34
C HIS A 198 0.87 6.99 8.40
N ILE A 199 1.58 6.78 7.30
CA ILE A 199 3.02 7.03 7.18
C ILE A 199 3.26 8.15 6.17
N PHE A 200 4.35 8.90 6.35
CA PHE A 200 4.69 10.08 5.55
C PHE A 200 3.60 11.17 5.59
N TYR A 201 2.89 11.30 6.72
CA TYR A 201 1.71 12.16 6.84
C TYR A 201 2.03 13.66 6.77
N SER A 202 3.29 14.04 6.91
CA SER A 202 3.78 15.39 6.66
C SER A 202 3.63 15.82 5.20
N GLU A 203 3.51 14.87 4.27
CA GLU A 203 3.32 15.12 2.83
C GLU A 203 1.85 15.08 2.38
N ARG A 204 0.90 14.93 3.32
CA ARG A 204 -0.53 14.82 3.02
C ARG A 204 -1.06 16.03 2.23
N VAL A 205 -2.02 15.77 1.35
CA VAL A 205 -2.76 16.79 0.57
C VAL A 205 -4.12 17.13 1.18
N MET A 206 -4.57 16.34 2.15
CA MET A 206 -5.81 16.57 2.89
C MET A 206 -5.69 15.99 4.30
N GLU A 207 -6.45 16.54 5.22
CA GLU A 207 -6.58 16.01 6.58
C GLU A 207 -7.47 14.75 6.58
N VAL A 208 -7.13 13.77 7.40
CA VAL A 208 -7.83 12.49 7.51
C VAL A 208 -8.13 12.20 9.00
N PRO A 209 -9.29 12.64 9.51
CA PRO A 209 -9.73 12.41 10.88
C PRO A 209 -10.38 11.03 11.05
N ASP A 210 -9.59 9.97 11.09
CA ASP A 210 -10.06 8.58 11.18
C ASP A 210 -9.65 7.87 12.49
N GLY A 211 -8.97 8.55 13.40
CA GLY A 211 -8.49 8.01 14.67
C GLY A 211 -7.24 7.12 14.55
N ILE A 212 -6.72 6.90 13.33
CA ILE A 212 -5.54 6.05 13.12
C ILE A 212 -4.25 6.84 13.39
N PRO A 213 -3.23 6.30 14.07
CA PRO A 213 -1.99 7.02 14.36
C PRO A 213 -1.31 7.59 13.12
N LYS A 214 -0.92 8.87 13.17
CA LYS A 214 -0.30 9.61 12.07
C LYS A 214 1.20 9.78 12.31
N TRP A 215 2.03 9.28 11.40
CA TRP A 215 3.49 9.34 11.50
C TRP A 215 4.08 10.26 10.44
N GLU A 216 5.02 11.12 10.85
CA GLU A 216 5.73 12.04 9.94
C GLU A 216 6.46 11.31 8.81
N GLY A 217 6.98 10.12 9.09
CA GLY A 217 7.64 9.20 8.18
C GLY A 217 7.19 7.77 8.45
N HIS A 218 8.12 6.86 8.74
CA HIS A 218 7.79 5.47 9.04
C HIS A 218 7.24 5.26 10.47
N LYS A 219 6.28 4.34 10.59
CA LYS A 219 5.71 3.89 11.87
C LYS A 219 6.82 3.42 12.81
N GLY A 220 6.87 3.95 14.02
CA GLY A 220 7.81 3.56 15.07
C GLY A 220 9.21 4.18 14.98
N THR A 221 9.52 4.93 13.92
CA THR A 221 10.85 5.56 13.75
C THR A 221 10.80 7.06 13.56
N SER A 222 9.64 7.63 13.19
CA SER A 222 9.45 9.07 13.05
C SER A 222 8.60 9.64 14.18
N ASN A 223 8.40 10.96 14.20
CA ASN A 223 7.50 11.59 15.15
C ASN A 223 6.03 11.24 14.86
N LEU A 224 5.24 11.10 15.92
CA LEU A 224 3.77 11.10 15.83
C LEU A 224 3.29 12.53 15.56
N MET A 225 2.33 12.66 14.66
CA MET A 225 1.72 13.92 14.26
C MET A 225 0.30 14.00 14.80
N GLN A 226 -0.18 15.23 15.00
CA GLN A 226 -1.59 15.49 15.26
C GLN A 226 -2.43 15.06 14.06
N GLU A 227 -3.65 14.61 14.36
CA GLU A 227 -4.60 14.17 13.35
C GLU A 227 -5.09 15.32 12.47
N LEU A 228 -5.16 16.54 13.02
CA LEU A 228 -5.58 17.74 12.32
C LEU A 228 -4.53 18.84 12.49
N SER A 229 -4.23 19.60 11.42
CA SER A 229 -3.43 20.82 11.57
C SER A 229 -4.22 21.96 12.22
N ASN A 230 -3.49 22.87 12.85
CA ASN A 230 -3.99 24.15 13.36
C ASN A 230 -4.07 25.23 12.26
N ASP A 231 -3.80 24.88 10.99
CA ASP A 231 -3.79 25.87 9.91
C ASP A 231 -5.21 26.32 9.57
N GLU A 232 -5.38 27.61 9.33
CA GLU A 232 -6.65 28.15 8.81
C GLU A 232 -6.94 27.58 7.41
N GLY A 233 -8.23 27.26 7.17
CA GLY A 233 -8.67 26.66 5.93
C GLY A 233 -8.41 27.53 4.70
N LYS A 234 -7.84 26.92 3.66
CA LYS A 234 -7.48 27.60 2.39
C LYS A 234 -8.38 27.24 1.22
N LEU A 235 -9.29 26.27 1.39
CA LEU A 235 -10.22 25.90 0.34
C LEU A 235 -11.20 27.05 0.06
N PRO A 236 -11.63 27.27 -1.19
CA PRO A 236 -12.73 28.18 -1.47
C PRO A 236 -13.98 27.75 -0.71
N LYS A 237 -14.72 28.70 -0.12
CA LYS A 237 -16.06 28.40 0.41
C LYS A 237 -16.93 27.83 -0.70
N TYR A 238 -17.75 26.83 -0.37
CA TYR A 238 -18.72 26.28 -1.31
C TYR A 238 -19.62 27.42 -1.84
N LYS A 239 -19.76 27.51 -3.16
CA LYS A 239 -20.54 28.56 -3.84
C LYS A 239 -22.00 28.19 -4.07
N GLY A 240 -22.49 27.09 -3.50
CA GLY A 240 -23.90 26.73 -3.65
C GLY A 240 -24.77 27.66 -2.82
N GLU A 241 -25.72 28.30 -3.49
CA GLU A 241 -26.79 29.07 -2.88
C GLU A 241 -27.60 28.17 -1.93
N VAL A 242 -27.94 28.72 -0.75
CA VAL A 242 -28.82 28.11 0.25
C VAL A 242 -30.27 28.25 -0.19
#